data_AF-A0A254S7I1-F1
#
_entry.id   AF-A0A254S7I1-F1
#
_cell.length_a   1.000
_cell.length_b   1.000
_cell.length_c   1.000
_cell.angle_alpha   90.00
_cell.angle_beta   90.00
_cell.angle_gamma   90.00
#
_symmetry.space_group_name_H-M   'P 1'
#
loop_
_entity.id
_entity.type
_entity.pdbx_description
1 polymer ?
#
loop_
_entity_poly.entity_id
_entity_poly.type
_entity_poly.pdbx_seq_one_letter_code
_entity_poly.pdbx_strand_id
1 'polypeptide(L)'
;MKSLYVNATNVVAGREEVMVLLGVNRAWKMNQEKVDVDLAERVVMTPFTAKRLAIMLGATLKAYEAKYGKIEIGIPEVNKG
;
A
#
# COMPACT_ATOMS: atom_id res chain seq x y z
N MET A 1 9.12 18.41 -6.45
CA MET A 1 8.38 17.20 -6.01
C MET A 1 9.08 16.00 -6.63
N LYS A 2 9.40 14.96 -5.85
CA LYS A 2 10.02 13.73 -6.37
C LYS A 2 8.93 12.70 -6.65
N SER A 3 8.96 12.08 -7.82
CA SER A 3 8.06 10.97 -8.17
C SER A 3 8.79 9.64 -7.99
N LEU A 4 8.09 8.63 -7.46
CA LEU A 4 8.62 7.30 -7.24
C LEU A 4 7.64 6.26 -7.78
N TYR A 5 8.16 5.28 -8.49
CA TYR A 5 7.42 4.07 -8.78
C TYR A 5 7.44 3.17 -7.54
N VAL A 6 6.29 2.62 -7.16
CA VAL A 6 6.12 1.77 -5.99
C VAL A 6 5.21 0.61 -6.37
N ASN A 7 5.65 -0.62 -6.10
CA ASN A 7 4.84 -1.84 -6.28
C ASN A 7 4.85 -2.74 -5.03
N ALA A 8 5.52 -2.32 -3.96
CA ALA A 8 5.50 -2.96 -2.66
C ALA A 8 5.34 -1.89 -1.58
N THR A 9 4.32 -2.06 -0.74
CA THR A 9 3.99 -1.09 0.32
C THR A 9 3.71 -1.83 1.61
N ASN A 10 4.19 -1.27 2.72
CA ASN A 10 3.82 -1.73 4.06
C ASN A 10 3.41 -0.53 4.93
N VAL A 11 2.50 -0.75 5.87
CA VAL A 11 2.04 0.29 6.80
C VAL A 11 2.23 -0.21 8.23
N VAL A 12 2.95 0.57 9.02
CA VAL A 12 3.17 0.31 10.45
C VAL A 12 2.57 1.45 11.24
N ALA A 13 1.77 1.14 12.26
CA ALA A 13 1.14 2.14 13.11
C ALA A 13 1.60 2.00 14.56
N GLY A 14 1.98 3.12 15.16
CA GLY A 14 2.16 3.31 16.58
C GLY A 14 1.08 4.22 17.16
N ARG A 15 1.18 4.52 18.46
CA ARG A 15 0.22 5.41 19.15
C ARG A 15 0.27 6.84 18.61
N GLU A 16 1.47 7.34 18.36
CA GLU A 16 1.71 8.75 18.02
C GLU A 16 2.03 8.96 16.53
N GLU A 17 2.39 7.89 15.81
CA GLU A 17 2.82 7.97 14.41
C GLU A 17 2.36 6.78 13.57
N VAL A 18 2.23 7.02 12.27
CA VAL A 18 1.98 6.01 11.24
C VAL A 18 3.07 6.15 10.19
N MET A 19 3.72 5.04 9.85
CA MET A 19 4.76 4.96 8.84
C MET A 19 4.25 4.16 7.64
N VAL A 20 4.34 4.76 6.46
CA VAL A 20 4.16 4.08 5.17
C VAL A 20 5.53 3.84 4.57
N LEU A 21 5.87 2.56 4.39
CA LEU A 21 7.10 2.12 3.74
C LEU A 21 6.79 1.87 2.27
N LEU A 22 7.49 2.57 1.39
CA LEU A 22 7.32 2.50 -0.06
C LEU A 22 8.56 1.89 -0.68
N GLY A 23 8.40 0.82 -1.44
CA GLY A 23 9.51 0.12 -2.06
C GLY A 23 9.20 -0.41 -3.45
N VAL A 24 10.26 -0.86 -4.10
CA VAL A 24 10.18 -1.59 -5.36
C VAL A 24 10.61 -3.02 -5.11
N ASN A 25 9.67 -3.94 -5.23
CA ASN A 25 9.97 -5.34 -5.41
C ASN A 25 10.54 -5.54 -6.82
N ARG A 26 11.80 -5.96 -6.88
CA ARG A 26 12.54 -6.25 -8.12
C ARG A 26 12.65 -7.75 -8.44
N ALA A 27 11.88 -8.60 -7.78
CA ALA A 27 11.94 -10.05 -7.94
C ALA A 27 11.94 -10.44 -9.43
N TRP A 28 13.10 -10.88 -9.92
CA TRP A 28 13.34 -11.25 -11.31
C TRP A 28 12.94 -12.71 -11.60
N LYS A 29 12.72 -13.53 -10.56
CA LYS A 29 12.40 -14.95 -10.68
C LYS A 29 10.99 -15.24 -10.17
N MET A 30 10.15 -15.85 -11.02
CA MET A 30 8.99 -16.59 -10.54
C MET A 30 9.49 -17.66 -9.57
N ASN A 31 8.86 -17.80 -8.41
CA ASN A 31 9.11 -18.82 -7.38
C ASN A 31 10.15 -18.56 -6.27
N GLN A 32 10.44 -17.31 -5.90
CA GLN A 32 11.15 -17.01 -4.66
C GLN A 32 10.19 -16.93 -3.46
N GLU A 33 10.44 -17.73 -2.40
CA GLU A 33 9.69 -17.66 -1.12
C GLU A 33 9.91 -16.34 -0.37
N LYS A 34 11.02 -15.65 -0.62
CA LYS A 34 11.37 -14.36 -0.01
C LYS A 34 11.56 -13.33 -1.09
N VAL A 35 10.75 -12.28 -1.01
CA VAL A 35 10.84 -11.12 -1.86
C VAL A 35 11.75 -10.10 -1.18
N ASP A 36 12.91 -9.84 -1.77
CA ASP A 36 13.73 -8.69 -1.38
C ASP A 36 13.09 -7.41 -1.96
N VAL A 37 12.54 -6.59 -1.07
CA VAL A 37 11.99 -5.28 -1.42
C VAL A 37 13.04 -4.23 -1.14
N ASP A 38 13.47 -3.53 -2.19
CA ASP A 38 14.27 -2.32 -2.02
C ASP A 38 13.34 -1.22 -1.47
N LEU A 39 13.40 -0.98 -0.17
CA LEU A 39 12.68 0.13 0.48
C LEU A 39 13.27 1.45 -0.02
N ALA A 40 12.48 2.18 -0.82
CA ALA A 40 12.92 3.38 -1.51
C ALA A 40 12.67 4.65 -0.68
N GLU A 41 11.54 4.72 0.03
CA GLU A 41 11.20 5.86 0.87
C GLU A 41 10.32 5.46 2.05
N ARG A 42 10.31 6.30 3.09
CA ARG A 42 9.35 6.23 4.19
C ARG A 42 8.59 7.54 4.33
N VAL A 43 7.28 7.45 4.54
CA VAL A 43 6.42 8.59 4.86
C VAL A 43 5.94 8.44 6.30
N VAL A 44 6.28 9.40 7.17
CA VAL A 44 5.85 9.41 8.57
C VAL A 44 4.76 10.45 8.74
N MET A 45 3.66 10.08 9.38
CA MET A 45 2.49 10.93 9.58
C MET A 45 1.97 10.79 11.00
N THR A 46 1.24 11.80 11.48
CA THR A 46 0.36 11.63 12.64
C THR A 46 -0.84 10.75 12.28
N PRO A 47 -1.49 10.09 13.27
CA PRO A 47 -2.68 9.27 13.02
C PRO A 47 -3.81 10.03 12.31
N PHE A 48 -4.01 11.31 12.65
CA PHE A 48 -5.03 12.16 12.03
C PHE A 48 -4.75 12.39 10.53
N THR A 49 -3.49 12.63 10.16
CA THR A 49 -3.10 12.81 8.76
C THR A 49 -3.22 11.50 7.98
N ALA A 50 -2.78 10.39 8.56
CA ALA A 50 -2.93 9.06 7.95
C ALA A 50 -4.41 8.71 7.71
N LYS A 51 -5.31 9.02 8.67
CA LYS A 51 -6.74 8.79 8.52
C LYS A 51 -7.35 9.59 7.36
N ARG A 52 -6.97 10.86 7.22
CA ARG A 52 -7.41 11.70 6.10
C ARG A 52 -6.93 11.15 4.76
N LEU A 53 -5.65 10.76 4.69
CA LEU A 53 -5.08 10.14 3.49
C LEU A 53 -5.86 8.88 3.10
N ALA A 54 -6.13 7.99 4.06
CA ALA A 54 -6.87 6.75 3.81
C ALA A 54 -8.28 7.00 3.24
N ILE A 55 -9.00 7.99 3.77
CA ILE A 55 -10.33 8.36 3.27
C ILE A 55 -10.25 8.87 1.83
N MET A 56 -9.33 9.81 1.55
CA MET A 56 -9.18 10.38 0.22
C MET A 56 -8.76 9.31 -0.79
N LEU A 57 -7.76 8.49 -0.45
CA LEU A 57 -7.27 7.41 -1.30
C LEU A 57 -8.36 6.37 -1.58
N GLY A 58 -9.11 5.95 -0.56
CA GLY A 58 -10.22 5.00 -0.72
C GLY A 58 -11.34 5.54 -1.61
N ALA A 59 -11.69 6.81 -1.47
CA ALA A 59 -12.66 7.46 -2.35
C ALA A 59 -12.18 7.51 -3.81
N THR A 60 -10.91 7.83 -4.04
CA THR A 60 -10.29 7.82 -5.37
C THR A 60 -10.29 6.42 -6.00
N LEU A 61 -9.91 5.38 -5.24
CA LEU A 61 -9.91 4.00 -5.72
C LEU A 61 -11.33 3.54 -6.06
N LYS A 62 -12.33 3.85 -5.22
CA LYS A 62 -13.73 3.52 -5.50
C LYS A 62 -14.23 4.16 -6.80
N ALA A 63 -13.89 5.42 -7.03
CA ALA A 63 -14.23 6.12 -8.28
C ALA A 63 -13.51 5.50 -9.49
N TYR A 64 -12.25 5.08 -9.32
CA TYR A 64 -11.51 4.36 -10.35
C TYR A 64 -12.18 3.02 -10.70
N GLU A 65 -12.51 2.21 -9.69
CA GLU A 65 -13.14 0.89 -9.91
C GLU A 65 -14.51 0.99 -10.56
N ALA A 66 -15.30 2.01 -10.21
CA ALA A 66 -16.58 2.28 -10.86
C ALA A 66 -16.43 2.59 -12.35
N LYS A 67 -15.28 3.14 -12.77
CA LYS A 67 -15.00 3.52 -14.16
C LYS A 67 -14.30 2.41 -14.95
N TYR A 68 -13.40 1.66 -14.33
CA TYR A 68 -12.48 0.75 -15.04
C TYR A 68 -12.60 -0.72 -14.61
N GLY A 69 -13.47 -1.04 -13.66
CA GLY A 69 -13.63 -2.39 -13.11
C GLY A 69 -12.90 -2.59 -11.78
N LYS A 70 -13.28 -3.66 -11.07
CA LYS A 70 -12.75 -3.97 -9.73
C LYS A 70 -11.26 -4.33 -9.77
N ILE A 71 -10.53 -3.92 -8.74
CA ILE A 71 -9.13 -4.29 -8.53
C ILE A 71 -9.11 -5.58 -7.71
N GLU A 72 -8.71 -6.68 -8.35
CA GLU A 72 -8.52 -7.96 -7.66
C GLU A 72 -7.11 -8.00 -7.05
N ILE A 73 -7.04 -7.93 -5.72
CA ILE A 73 -5.77 -7.93 -4.96
C ILE A 73 -5.38 -9.31 -4.42
N GLY A 74 -6.10 -10.37 -4.82
CA GLY A 74 -5.77 -11.76 -4.47
C GLY A 74 -5.76 -12.09 -2.98
N ILE A 75 -6.34 -11.24 -2.12
CA ILE A 75 -6.45 -11.51 -0.69
C ILE A 75 -7.54 -12.57 -0.51
N PRO A 76 -7.23 -13.77 0.02
CA PRO A 76 -8.27 -14.76 0.29
C PRO A 76 -9.28 -14.15 1.26
N GLU A 77 -10.57 -14.20 0.91
CA GLU A 77 -11.63 -13.79 1.81
C GLU A 77 -11.46 -14.54 3.13
N VAL A 78 -11.22 -13.80 4.21
CA VAL A 78 -11.25 -14.38 5.55
C VAL A 78 -12.70 -14.79 5.78
N ASN A 79 -12.97 -16.09 5.59
CA ASN A 79 -14.24 -16.71 5.93
C ASN A 79 -14.64 -16.28 7.34
N LYS A 80 -15.67 -15.42 7.41
CA LYS A 80 -16.35 -15.13 8.67
C LYS A 80 -17.19 -16.36 8.99
N GLY A 81 -16.67 -17.19 9.88
CA GLY A 81 -17.46 -18.23 10.56
C GLY A 81 -18.54 -17.62 11.44
#